data_AF-A0AAV6AX31-F1
#
_entry.id   AF-A0AAV6AX31-F1
#
_cell.length_a   1.000
_cell.length_b   1.000
_cell.length_c   1.000
_cell.angle_alpha   90.00
_cell.angle_beta   90.00
_cell.angle_gamma   90.00
#
_symmetry.space_group_name_H-M   'P 1'
#
loop_
_entity.id
_entity.type
_entity.pdbx_description
1 polymer ?
#
loop_
_entity_poly.entity_id
_entity_poly.type
_entity_poly.pdbx_seq_one_letter_code
_entity_poly.pdbx_strand_id
1 'polypeptide(L)'
;MMRRLGGVVAAGFGLVWSISALAQAESMRATLYDDGLACPGGCDAHVVFAPQHNGTRNAFLPPLSERGAPKPCVAGSSCVICFDDSDASCMEVLYRGAGPHERTFDFTPAFYTEACARPGLPTPLLNACAELQSAVRKRGYNQRLNCFIEPDHAACSALMTRAKEEQDADRRERSACLAEGQNAYNARQPDRARHRSNGCNYERFGTGGPNSTGNTWRKLLPGACREGTFVGRDGLDCCSNNLFAAASLHPECSIYFPKPQ
;
A
#
# COMPACT_ATOMS: atom_id res chain seq x y z
N MET A 1 -86.95 -3.91 22.39
CA MET A 1 -85.67 -4.30 23.04
C MET A 1 -84.73 -4.80 21.96
N MET A 2 -83.62 -4.09 21.70
CA MET A 2 -82.29 -4.60 21.30
C MET A 2 -81.50 -3.46 20.65
N ARG A 3 -80.61 -2.85 21.44
CA ARG A 3 -79.58 -1.88 21.02
C ARG A 3 -78.40 -2.66 20.42
N ARG A 4 -77.93 -2.30 19.23
CA ARG A 4 -76.61 -2.68 18.71
C ARG A 4 -75.62 -1.54 18.99
N LEU A 5 -74.55 -1.86 19.71
CA LEU A 5 -73.42 -1.00 20.01
C LEU A 5 -72.42 -1.05 18.84
N GLY A 6 -72.06 0.12 18.30
CA GLY A 6 -70.95 0.30 17.36
C GLY A 6 -69.64 0.46 18.13
N GLY A 7 -68.67 -0.41 17.84
CA GLY A 7 -67.30 -0.31 18.36
C GLY A 7 -66.40 0.38 17.33
N VAL A 8 -65.78 1.49 17.76
CA VAL A 8 -64.75 2.22 17.01
C VAL A 8 -63.41 1.54 17.27
N VAL A 9 -62.73 1.09 16.21
CA VAL A 9 -61.36 0.56 16.28
C VAL A 9 -60.39 1.72 16.05
N ALA A 10 -59.69 2.14 17.10
CA ALA A 10 -58.62 3.13 17.03
C ALA A 10 -57.32 2.46 16.55
N ALA A 11 -56.90 2.76 15.32
CA ALA A 11 -55.60 2.35 14.79
C ALA A 11 -54.51 3.29 15.32
N GLY A 12 -53.75 2.83 16.31
CA GLY A 12 -52.55 3.51 16.81
C GLY A 12 -51.39 3.35 15.82
N PHE A 13 -51.04 4.43 15.13
CA PHE A 13 -49.80 4.52 14.36
C PHE A 13 -48.61 4.68 15.33
N GLY A 14 -47.91 3.58 15.60
CA GLY A 14 -46.60 3.61 16.25
C GLY A 14 -45.54 4.07 15.27
N LEU A 15 -45.08 5.32 15.40
CA LEU A 15 -43.90 5.81 14.68
C LEU A 15 -42.64 5.15 15.26
N VAL A 16 -42.12 4.12 14.57
CA VAL A 16 -40.80 3.56 14.87
C VAL A 16 -39.76 4.46 14.23
N TRP A 17 -39.17 5.37 15.02
CA TRP A 17 -37.98 6.12 14.60
C TRP A 17 -36.78 5.17 14.62
N SER A 18 -36.44 4.59 13.48
CA SER A 18 -35.14 3.94 13.28
C SER A 18 -34.07 5.02 13.21
N ILE A 19 -33.44 5.31 14.35
CA ILE A 19 -32.25 6.15 14.41
C ILE A 19 -31.10 5.30 13.87
N SER A 20 -30.91 5.30 12.56
CA SER A 20 -29.67 4.82 11.95
C SER A 20 -28.55 5.75 12.39
N ALA A 21 -27.84 5.37 13.45
CA ALA A 21 -26.59 6.03 13.82
C ALA A 21 -25.62 5.86 12.64
N LEU A 22 -25.46 6.92 11.85
CA LEU A 22 -24.41 6.99 10.84
C LEU A 22 -23.08 6.94 11.58
N ALA A 23 -22.38 5.80 11.49
CA ALA A 23 -21.04 5.64 12.03
C ALA A 23 -20.15 6.75 11.45
N GLN A 24 -19.43 7.50 12.28
CA GLN A 24 -18.52 8.57 11.84
C GLN A 24 -17.36 8.02 11.00
N ALA A 25 -16.78 8.85 10.14
CA ALA A 25 -15.57 8.47 9.42
C ALA A 25 -14.38 8.38 10.39
N GLU A 26 -13.56 7.35 10.23
CA GLU A 26 -12.33 7.19 10.98
C GLU A 26 -11.26 8.19 10.50
N SER A 27 -10.32 8.52 11.37
CA SER A 27 -9.13 9.28 11.00
C SER A 27 -8.13 8.35 10.31
N MET A 28 -7.95 8.55 9.01
CA MET A 28 -7.06 7.74 8.18
C MET A 28 -5.73 8.45 7.98
N ARG A 29 -4.66 7.68 7.83
CA ARG A 29 -3.33 8.19 7.50
C ARG A 29 -2.95 7.87 6.07
N ALA A 30 -2.27 8.79 5.40
CA ALA A 30 -1.58 8.49 4.15
C ALA A 30 -0.24 7.80 4.45
N THR A 31 0.04 6.73 3.73
CA THR A 31 1.26 5.94 3.82
C THR A 31 1.78 5.65 2.42
N LEU A 32 3.02 5.18 2.33
CA LEU A 32 3.65 4.80 1.08
C LEU A 32 3.97 3.31 1.14
N TYR A 33 3.64 2.58 0.08
CA TYR A 33 4.00 1.18 -0.08
C TYR A 33 4.41 0.89 -1.52
N ASP A 34 5.31 -0.06 -1.68
CA ASP A 34 5.52 -0.81 -2.91
C ASP A 34 5.83 -2.25 -2.45
N ASP A 35 5.39 -3.22 -3.24
CA ASP A 35 5.49 -4.67 -2.97
C ASP A 35 6.14 -5.39 -4.17
N GLY A 36 6.87 -4.65 -4.99
CA GLY A 36 7.44 -5.10 -6.24
C GLY A 36 6.36 -5.69 -7.16
N LEU A 37 6.62 -6.88 -7.70
CA LEU A 37 5.75 -7.63 -8.59
C LEU A 37 4.43 -8.08 -7.95
N ALA A 38 4.31 -8.06 -6.62
CA ALA A 38 3.06 -8.34 -5.94
C ALA A 38 2.12 -7.12 -5.93
N CYS A 39 2.68 -5.94 -6.14
CA CYS A 39 1.92 -4.70 -6.17
C CYS A 39 0.87 -4.73 -7.29
N PRO A 40 -0.42 -4.57 -6.96
CA PRO A 40 -1.49 -4.69 -7.93
C PRO A 40 -1.40 -3.60 -9.01
N GLY A 41 -1.95 -3.86 -10.20
CA GLY A 41 -1.88 -2.91 -11.32
C GLY A 41 -0.47 -2.62 -11.83
N GLY A 42 0.53 -3.44 -11.46
CA GLY A 42 1.92 -3.18 -11.82
C GLY A 42 2.53 -2.00 -11.05
N CYS A 43 1.93 -1.61 -9.92
CA CYS A 43 2.34 -0.46 -9.14
C CYS A 43 2.20 0.89 -9.86
N ASP A 44 1.13 1.02 -10.65
CA ASP A 44 0.68 2.31 -11.16
C ASP A 44 0.26 3.27 -10.03
N ALA A 45 -0.13 4.50 -10.36
CA ALA A 45 -0.60 5.47 -9.37
C ALA A 45 -1.96 5.06 -8.79
N HIS A 46 -1.95 4.49 -7.58
CA HIS A 46 -3.16 3.99 -6.95
C HIS A 46 -3.08 3.96 -5.43
N VAL A 47 -4.20 3.56 -4.82
CA VAL A 47 -4.35 3.27 -3.39
C VAL A 47 -4.77 1.81 -3.16
N VAL A 48 -4.33 1.26 -2.04
CA VAL A 48 -4.94 0.10 -1.38
C VAL A 48 -5.23 0.43 0.08
N PHE A 49 -6.19 -0.27 0.66
CA PHE A 49 -6.58 -0.10 2.06
C PHE A 49 -7.24 -1.36 2.59
N ALA A 50 -7.26 -1.53 3.91
CA ALA A 50 -7.80 -2.74 4.50
C ALA A 50 -9.29 -2.94 4.16
N PRO A 51 -9.75 -4.19 3.90
CA PRO A 51 -11.09 -4.47 3.39
C PRO A 51 -12.24 -3.87 4.21
N GLN A 52 -12.07 -3.73 5.52
CA GLN A 52 -13.09 -3.16 6.41
C GLN A 52 -13.39 -1.68 6.14
N HIS A 53 -12.48 -0.96 5.47
CA HIS A 53 -12.69 0.44 5.09
C HIS A 53 -13.45 0.55 3.76
N ASN A 54 -13.57 -0.53 2.98
CA ASN A 54 -14.22 -0.52 1.68
C ASN A 54 -15.75 -0.52 1.81
N GLY A 55 -16.41 0.49 1.24
CA GLY A 55 -17.86 0.68 1.40
C GLY A 55 -18.23 1.34 2.72
N THR A 56 -17.35 2.22 3.21
CA THR A 56 -17.58 3.03 4.41
C THR A 56 -17.59 4.52 4.06
N ARG A 57 -17.78 5.39 5.05
CA ARG A 57 -17.63 6.84 4.88
C ARG A 57 -16.21 7.29 4.52
N ASN A 58 -15.23 6.42 4.70
CA ASN A 58 -13.83 6.68 4.34
C ASN A 58 -13.50 6.20 2.93
N ALA A 59 -14.19 5.20 2.37
CA ALA A 59 -13.95 4.76 0.99
C ALA A 59 -15.21 4.19 0.33
N PHE A 60 -15.64 4.79 -0.79
CA PHE A 60 -16.87 4.42 -1.48
C PHE A 60 -16.84 4.70 -2.99
N LEU A 61 -17.68 3.99 -3.74
CA LEU A 61 -17.70 3.96 -5.21
C LEU A 61 -18.40 5.19 -5.84
N PRO A 62 -17.70 6.11 -6.51
CA PRO A 62 -18.35 7.18 -7.26
C PRO A 62 -18.90 6.70 -8.62
N PRO A 63 -19.80 7.46 -9.27
CA PRO A 63 -20.72 8.45 -8.68
C PRO A 63 -21.97 7.78 -8.07
N LEU A 64 -22.05 6.45 -8.12
CA LEU A 64 -23.24 5.66 -7.77
C LEU A 64 -23.47 5.51 -6.25
N SER A 65 -22.59 6.10 -5.46
CA SER A 65 -22.59 6.07 -4.00
C SER A 65 -22.21 7.43 -3.44
N GLU A 66 -22.91 7.81 -2.38
CA GLU A 66 -22.60 8.99 -1.59
C GLU A 66 -22.08 8.56 -0.22
N ARG A 67 -21.39 9.48 0.45
CA ARG A 67 -20.82 9.25 1.77
C ARG A 67 -21.83 8.84 2.83
N GLY A 68 -23.08 9.31 2.74
CA GLY A 68 -24.16 8.92 3.63
C GLY A 68 -24.72 7.52 3.39
N ALA A 69 -24.44 6.93 2.23
CA ALA A 69 -24.89 5.60 1.81
C ALA A 69 -23.78 4.91 1.00
N PRO A 70 -22.66 4.55 1.65
CA PRO A 70 -21.46 4.10 0.96
C PRO A 70 -21.64 2.71 0.36
N LYS A 71 -21.15 2.52 -0.86
CA LYS A 71 -21.03 1.25 -1.57
C LYS A 71 -19.56 0.94 -1.79
N PRO A 72 -19.17 -0.34 -1.73
CA PRO A 72 -17.78 -0.73 -1.87
C PRO A 72 -17.21 -0.36 -3.24
N CYS A 73 -15.98 0.13 -3.24
CA CYS A 73 -15.16 0.36 -4.41
C CYS A 73 -14.82 -0.96 -5.11
N VAL A 74 -14.68 -0.88 -6.43
CA VAL A 74 -14.32 -2.00 -7.32
C VAL A 74 -12.86 -1.87 -7.70
N ALA A 75 -12.08 -2.94 -7.54
CA ALA A 75 -10.66 -2.93 -7.91
C ALA A 75 -10.49 -2.62 -9.40
N GLY A 76 -9.51 -1.76 -9.72
CA GLY A 76 -9.26 -1.26 -11.07
C GLY A 76 -10.18 -0.12 -11.50
N SER A 77 -11.04 0.39 -10.60
CA SER A 77 -11.92 1.52 -10.85
C SER A 77 -11.59 2.70 -9.95
N SER A 78 -12.15 3.85 -10.31
CA SER A 78 -12.15 5.02 -9.46
C SER A 78 -12.89 4.77 -8.13
N CYS A 79 -12.38 5.36 -7.05
CA CYS A 79 -12.88 5.27 -5.69
C CYS A 79 -12.72 6.63 -5.02
N VAL A 80 -13.75 7.08 -4.30
CA VAL A 80 -13.60 8.24 -3.43
C VAL A 80 -13.08 7.75 -2.09
N ILE A 81 -11.98 8.33 -1.64
CA ILE A 81 -11.45 8.13 -0.29
C ILE A 81 -11.54 9.43 0.49
N CYS A 82 -11.77 9.37 1.80
CA CYS A 82 -11.84 10.50 2.72
C CYS A 82 -10.99 10.21 3.96
N PHE A 83 -10.12 11.15 4.34
CA PHE A 83 -9.20 10.97 5.46
C PHE A 83 -9.83 11.23 6.84
N ASP A 84 -10.91 12.00 6.89
CA ASP A 84 -11.69 12.31 8.10
C ASP A 84 -13.11 12.70 7.69
N ASP A 85 -14.00 13.03 8.64
CA ASP A 85 -15.41 13.39 8.39
C ASP A 85 -15.64 14.66 7.52
N SER A 86 -14.60 15.44 7.20
CA SER A 86 -14.70 16.59 6.30
C SER A 86 -14.73 16.17 4.83
N ASP A 87 -15.59 16.78 4.02
CA ASP A 87 -15.62 16.55 2.57
C ASP A 87 -14.38 17.12 1.87
N ALA A 88 -13.73 18.13 2.47
CA ALA A 88 -12.45 18.64 1.99
C ALA A 88 -11.29 17.63 2.17
N SER A 89 -11.51 16.59 2.98
CA SER A 89 -10.56 15.48 3.12
C SER A 89 -10.74 14.42 2.04
N CYS A 90 -11.78 14.53 1.21
CA CYS A 90 -12.10 13.53 0.21
C CYS A 90 -11.39 13.79 -1.13
N MET A 91 -11.05 12.72 -1.84
CA MET A 91 -10.58 12.80 -3.22
C MET A 91 -10.85 11.52 -3.99
N GLU A 92 -10.84 11.64 -5.30
CA GLU A 92 -10.97 10.51 -6.22
C GLU A 92 -9.60 9.90 -6.54
N VAL A 93 -9.50 8.58 -6.44
CA VAL A 93 -8.26 7.82 -6.67
C VAL A 93 -8.54 6.48 -7.35
N LEU A 94 -7.54 5.92 -8.03
CA LEU A 94 -7.62 4.56 -8.52
C LEU A 94 -7.48 3.57 -7.34
N TYR A 95 -8.46 2.70 -7.15
CA TYR A 95 -8.41 1.65 -6.13
C TYR A 95 -7.95 0.33 -6.74
N ARG A 96 -6.95 -0.32 -6.13
CA ARG A 96 -6.40 -1.60 -6.63
C ARG A 96 -6.69 -2.82 -5.75
N GLY A 97 -7.51 -2.66 -4.72
CA GLY A 97 -7.94 -3.77 -3.87
C GLY A 97 -7.44 -3.68 -2.43
N ALA A 98 -7.47 -4.81 -1.75
CA ALA A 98 -7.17 -4.89 -0.32
C ALA A 98 -5.70 -4.58 -0.03
N GLY A 99 -5.48 -3.70 0.95
CA GLY A 99 -4.20 -3.46 1.61
C GLY A 99 -4.12 -4.14 2.97
N PRO A 100 -2.92 -4.27 3.56
CA PRO A 100 -2.73 -4.99 4.81
C PRO A 100 -3.01 -4.16 6.08
N HIS A 101 -2.91 -2.83 6.00
CA HIS A 101 -2.90 -1.97 7.18
C HIS A 101 -4.25 -1.34 7.46
N GLU A 102 -4.69 -1.43 8.72
CA GLU A 102 -5.88 -0.72 9.17
C GLU A 102 -5.58 0.77 9.37
N ARG A 103 -6.61 1.61 9.17
CA ARG A 103 -6.54 3.06 9.41
C ARG A 103 -5.51 3.79 8.55
N THR A 104 -5.16 3.21 7.40
CA THR A 104 -4.30 3.84 6.40
C THR A 104 -4.89 3.74 5.00
N PHE A 105 -4.50 4.69 4.18
CA PHE A 105 -4.54 4.62 2.73
C PHE A 105 -3.10 4.48 2.26
N ASP A 106 -2.76 3.27 1.81
CA ASP A 106 -1.42 2.94 1.33
C ASP A 106 -1.34 3.31 -0.16
N PHE A 107 -0.54 4.33 -0.49
CA PHE A 107 -0.37 4.79 -1.86
C PHE A 107 0.97 4.35 -2.45
N THR A 108 1.01 4.17 -3.76
CA THR A 108 2.26 3.84 -4.46
C THR A 108 3.19 5.04 -4.61
N PRO A 109 4.50 4.84 -4.84
CA PRO A 109 5.42 5.92 -5.19
C PRO A 109 5.00 6.66 -6.48
N ALA A 110 4.41 5.93 -7.43
CA ALA A 110 3.85 6.52 -8.64
C ALA A 110 2.73 7.53 -8.30
N PHE A 111 1.83 7.17 -7.38
CA PHE A 111 0.79 8.09 -6.92
C PHE A 111 1.38 9.37 -6.33
N TYR A 112 2.36 9.30 -5.43
CA TYR A 112 2.96 10.50 -4.86
C TYR A 112 3.70 11.34 -5.91
N THR A 113 4.35 10.70 -6.88
CA THR A 113 5.05 11.41 -7.96
C THR A 113 4.08 12.24 -8.79
N GLU A 114 2.90 11.69 -9.11
CA GLU A 114 1.85 12.39 -9.83
C GLU A 114 1.10 13.40 -8.95
N ALA A 115 0.70 13.00 -7.74
CA ALA A 115 -0.16 13.75 -6.87
C ALA A 115 0.53 14.99 -6.30
N CYS A 116 1.77 14.87 -5.80
CA CYS A 116 2.46 15.96 -5.11
C CYS A 116 2.81 17.15 -6.02
N ALA A 117 2.67 17.01 -7.34
CA ALA A 117 2.82 18.10 -8.31
C ALA A 117 1.51 18.86 -8.57
N ARG A 118 0.36 18.33 -8.13
CA ARG A 118 -0.97 18.88 -8.41
C ARG A 118 -1.46 19.78 -7.26
N PRO A 119 -2.20 20.86 -7.56
CA PRO A 119 -2.92 21.62 -6.54
C PRO A 119 -4.15 20.86 -6.03
N GLY A 120 -4.70 21.29 -4.89
CA GLY A 120 -6.00 20.81 -4.40
C GLY A 120 -6.00 19.43 -3.74
N LEU A 121 -4.84 18.93 -3.29
CA LEU A 121 -4.79 17.72 -2.48
C LEU A 121 -5.41 17.94 -1.08
N PRO A 122 -6.09 16.94 -0.50
CA PRO A 122 -6.45 16.93 0.91
C PRO A 122 -5.24 17.18 1.82
N THR A 123 -5.46 17.87 2.94
CA THR A 123 -4.40 18.22 3.92
C THR A 123 -3.52 17.04 4.32
N PRO A 124 -4.04 15.83 4.61
CA PRO A 124 -3.21 14.68 4.96
C PRO A 124 -2.20 14.29 3.86
N LEU A 125 -2.59 14.39 2.59
CA LEU A 125 -1.69 14.13 1.47
C LEU A 125 -0.72 15.28 1.21
N LEU A 126 -1.15 16.54 1.38
CA LEU A 126 -0.22 17.68 1.34
C LEU A 126 0.90 17.51 2.38
N ASN A 127 0.53 17.11 3.59
CA ASN A 127 1.48 16.85 4.67
C ASN A 127 2.41 15.68 4.31
N ALA A 128 1.87 14.55 3.84
CA ALA A 128 2.68 13.41 3.42
C ALA A 128 3.65 13.77 2.27
N CYS A 129 3.20 14.53 1.27
CA CYS A 129 4.06 15.06 0.20
C CYS A 129 5.18 15.93 0.77
N ALA A 130 4.87 16.87 1.66
CA ALA A 130 5.85 17.75 2.28
C ALA A 130 6.87 16.97 3.12
N GLU A 131 6.42 15.97 3.87
CA GLU A 131 7.27 15.07 4.67
C GLU A 131 8.22 14.27 3.80
N LEU A 132 7.72 13.63 2.73
CA LEU A 132 8.54 12.86 1.79
C LEU A 132 9.55 13.74 1.06
N GLN A 133 9.15 14.92 0.57
CA GLN A 133 10.08 15.87 -0.04
C GLN A 133 11.13 16.37 0.95
N SER A 134 10.74 16.65 2.19
CA SER A 134 11.66 17.04 3.26
C SER A 134 12.64 15.91 3.58
N ALA A 135 12.18 14.67 3.63
CA ALA A 135 13.02 13.49 3.82
C ALA A 135 14.04 13.32 2.69
N VAL A 136 13.62 13.46 1.43
CA VAL A 136 14.51 13.44 0.26
C VAL A 136 15.62 14.48 0.40
N ARG A 137 15.26 15.74 0.71
CA ARG A 137 16.22 16.85 0.87
C ARG A 137 17.17 16.62 2.05
N LYS A 138 16.64 16.32 3.24
CA LYS A 138 17.44 16.15 4.47
C LYS A 138 18.44 15.00 4.36
N ARG A 139 18.08 13.93 3.66
CA ARG A 139 18.95 12.76 3.44
C ARG A 139 19.85 12.90 2.20
N GLY A 140 19.66 13.98 1.43
CA GLY A 140 20.47 14.33 0.26
C GLY A 140 20.25 13.43 -0.96
N TYR A 141 19.10 12.75 -1.06
CA TYR A 141 18.83 11.83 -2.19
C TYR A 141 18.80 12.53 -3.54
N ASN A 142 18.46 13.82 -3.58
CA ASN A 142 18.50 14.65 -4.79
C ASN A 142 19.91 15.04 -5.24
N GLN A 143 20.93 14.78 -4.42
CA GLN A 143 22.34 15.11 -4.69
C GLN A 143 23.21 13.85 -4.74
N ARG A 144 22.64 12.67 -4.51
CA ARG A 144 23.34 11.39 -4.56
C ARG A 144 23.29 10.84 -5.97
N LEU A 145 24.31 10.05 -6.32
CA LEU A 145 24.29 9.24 -7.52
C LEU A 145 23.14 8.24 -7.40
N ASN A 146 22.33 8.07 -8.45
CA ASN A 146 21.26 7.07 -8.47
C ASN A 146 21.71 5.87 -9.29
N CYS A 147 22.06 4.76 -8.64
CA CYS A 147 22.58 3.57 -9.33
C CYS A 147 21.55 2.86 -10.20
N PHE A 148 20.26 3.11 -10.03
CA PHE A 148 19.25 2.59 -10.96
C PHE A 148 19.19 3.38 -12.27
N ILE A 149 19.61 4.65 -12.26
CA ILE A 149 19.67 5.52 -13.45
C ILE A 149 21.04 5.43 -14.12
N GLU A 150 22.10 5.33 -13.33
CA GLU A 150 23.49 5.25 -13.79
C GLU A 150 24.15 3.93 -13.34
N PRO A 151 23.65 2.77 -13.82
CA PRO A 151 24.12 1.47 -13.32
C PRO A 151 25.60 1.19 -13.65
N ASP A 152 26.10 1.76 -14.74
CA ASP A 152 27.48 1.56 -15.21
C ASP A 152 28.49 2.52 -14.56
N HIS A 153 28.04 3.47 -13.72
CA HIS A 153 28.95 4.36 -13.00
C HIS A 153 29.89 3.53 -12.10
N ALA A 154 31.16 3.93 -11.96
CA ALA A 154 32.18 3.15 -11.25
C ALA A 154 31.79 2.80 -9.79
N ALA A 155 31.04 3.68 -9.12
CA ALA A 155 30.51 3.47 -7.78
C ALA A 155 29.28 2.55 -7.70
N CYS A 156 28.65 2.22 -8.85
CA CYS A 156 27.41 1.46 -8.95
C CYS A 156 27.61 0.08 -9.58
N SER A 157 28.52 -0.06 -10.56
CA SER A 157 28.62 -1.24 -11.41
C SER A 157 28.65 -2.56 -10.63
N ALA A 158 29.58 -2.70 -9.67
CA ALA A 158 29.68 -3.90 -8.84
C ALA A 158 28.42 -4.18 -8.00
N LEU A 159 27.79 -3.12 -7.46
CA LEU A 159 26.55 -3.24 -6.70
C LEU A 159 25.40 -3.73 -7.59
N MET A 160 25.24 -3.11 -8.77
CA MET A 160 24.17 -3.42 -9.70
C MET A 160 24.33 -4.80 -10.33
N THR A 161 25.56 -5.21 -10.65
CA THR A 161 25.87 -6.58 -11.10
C THR A 161 25.44 -7.60 -10.04
N ARG A 162 25.86 -7.41 -8.79
CA ARG A 162 25.49 -8.32 -7.70
C ARG A 162 23.98 -8.38 -7.48
N ALA A 163 23.32 -7.22 -7.44
CA ALA A 163 21.88 -7.15 -7.22
C ALA A 163 21.10 -7.84 -8.35
N LYS A 164 21.58 -7.74 -9.59
CA LYS A 164 21.04 -8.46 -10.75
C LYS A 164 21.22 -9.97 -10.64
N GLU A 165 22.41 -10.43 -10.25
CA GLU A 165 22.67 -11.87 -10.04
C GLU A 165 21.77 -12.45 -8.93
N GLU A 166 21.61 -11.74 -7.82
CA GLU A 166 20.71 -12.13 -6.72
C GLU A 166 19.25 -12.19 -7.18
N GLN A 167 18.78 -11.18 -7.95
CA GLN A 167 17.45 -11.17 -8.54
C GLN A 167 17.24 -12.34 -9.51
N ASP A 168 18.16 -12.59 -10.43
CA ASP A 168 18.05 -13.64 -11.43
C ASP A 168 18.07 -15.04 -10.81
N ALA A 169 18.86 -15.23 -9.74
CA ALA A 169 18.84 -16.45 -8.96
C ALA A 169 17.49 -16.66 -8.26
N ASP A 170 16.97 -15.64 -7.58
CA ASP A 170 15.72 -15.74 -6.85
C ASP A 170 14.48 -15.85 -7.76
N ARG A 171 14.50 -15.23 -8.95
CA ARG A 171 13.41 -15.32 -9.94
C ARG A 171 13.07 -16.77 -10.32
N ARG A 172 14.07 -17.64 -10.42
CA ARG A 172 13.87 -19.08 -10.70
C ARG A 172 13.12 -19.76 -9.55
N GLU A 173 13.54 -19.49 -8.32
CA GLU A 173 12.92 -20.02 -7.11
C GLU A 173 11.49 -19.49 -6.91
N ARG A 174 11.27 -18.20 -7.17
CA ARG A 174 9.95 -17.58 -7.16
C ARG A 174 9.02 -18.22 -8.19
N SER A 175 9.50 -18.42 -9.42
CA SER A 175 8.73 -19.03 -10.50
C SER A 175 8.34 -20.48 -10.16
N ALA A 176 9.27 -21.25 -9.58
CA ALA A 176 8.97 -22.60 -9.09
C ALA A 176 7.91 -22.59 -7.99
N CYS A 177 8.02 -21.66 -7.03
CA CYS A 177 7.03 -21.50 -5.96
C CYS A 177 5.64 -21.13 -6.49
N LEU A 178 5.56 -20.23 -7.48
CA LEU A 178 4.30 -19.85 -8.11
C LEU A 178 3.67 -21.01 -8.89
N ALA A 179 4.48 -21.78 -9.62
CA ALA A 179 4.00 -22.91 -10.42
C ALA A 179 3.44 -24.05 -9.56
N GLU A 180 4.07 -24.32 -8.42
CA GLU A 180 3.66 -25.40 -7.51
C GLU A 180 2.60 -24.96 -6.49
N GLY A 181 2.51 -23.66 -6.23
CA GLY A 181 1.77 -23.10 -5.11
C GLY A 181 2.60 -23.06 -3.83
N GLN A 182 2.52 -21.94 -3.12
CA GLN A 182 3.36 -21.61 -1.95
C GLN A 182 3.39 -22.69 -0.86
N ASN A 183 2.25 -23.32 -0.56
CA ASN A 183 2.17 -24.34 0.48
C ASN A 183 2.92 -25.62 0.08
N ALA A 184 2.73 -26.09 -1.16
CA ALA A 184 3.40 -27.28 -1.67
C ALA A 184 4.91 -27.04 -1.82
N TYR A 185 5.29 -25.89 -2.37
CA TYR A 185 6.69 -25.47 -2.46
C TYR A 185 7.35 -25.49 -1.08
N ASN A 186 6.75 -24.85 -0.06
CA ASN A 186 7.32 -24.83 1.28
C ASN A 186 7.42 -26.21 1.93
N ALA A 187 6.44 -27.10 1.69
CA ALA A 187 6.43 -28.44 2.29
C ALA A 187 7.60 -29.32 1.81
N ARG A 188 8.09 -29.10 0.57
CA ARG A 188 9.25 -29.84 0.02
C ARG A 188 10.60 -29.19 0.31
N GLN A 189 10.64 -27.95 0.81
CA GLN A 189 11.91 -27.27 1.08
C GLN A 189 12.49 -27.72 2.43
N PRO A 190 13.64 -28.41 2.44
CA PRO A 190 14.28 -28.82 3.69
C PRO A 190 14.88 -27.63 4.44
N ASP A 191 15.30 -26.60 3.70
CA ASP A 191 15.86 -25.38 4.26
C ASP A 191 14.76 -24.33 4.52
N ARG A 192 14.65 -23.91 5.79
CA ARG A 192 13.71 -22.88 6.22
C ARG A 192 13.98 -21.53 5.59
N ALA A 193 15.23 -21.20 5.25
CA ALA A 193 15.57 -19.94 4.59
C ALA A 193 14.94 -19.82 3.20
N ARG A 194 14.59 -20.95 2.58
CA ARG A 194 13.93 -21.00 1.27
C ARG A 194 12.41 -20.93 1.36
N HIS A 195 11.81 -20.99 2.55
CA HIS A 195 10.36 -20.94 2.68
C HIS A 195 9.86 -19.55 2.33
N ARG A 196 8.79 -19.49 1.54
CA ARG A 196 8.21 -18.26 1.01
C ARG A 196 6.82 -17.96 1.59
N SER A 197 6.41 -16.70 1.52
CA SER A 197 5.09 -16.22 1.89
C SER A 197 4.58 -15.14 0.92
N ASN A 198 3.32 -14.74 1.08
CA ASN A 198 2.66 -13.64 0.35
C ASN A 198 2.86 -13.72 -1.17
N GLY A 199 2.39 -14.81 -1.78
CA GLY A 199 2.49 -15.01 -3.22
C GLY A 199 3.92 -15.27 -3.69
N CYS A 200 4.71 -15.96 -2.86
CA CYS A 200 6.11 -16.30 -3.13
C CYS A 200 7.09 -15.11 -3.20
N ASN A 201 6.66 -13.90 -2.83
CA ASN A 201 7.47 -12.68 -2.89
C ASN A 201 8.30 -12.45 -1.63
N TYR A 202 7.85 -12.98 -0.50
CA TYR A 202 8.46 -12.75 0.80
C TYR A 202 9.07 -14.04 1.34
N GLU A 203 10.05 -13.94 2.24
CA GLU A 203 10.42 -15.08 3.08
C GLU A 203 9.28 -15.41 4.06
N ARG A 204 9.29 -16.62 4.63
CA ARG A 204 8.23 -17.04 5.58
C ARG A 204 8.49 -16.61 7.04
N PHE A 205 9.75 -16.63 7.47
CA PHE A 205 10.09 -16.67 8.91
C PHE A 205 10.62 -15.37 9.52
N GLY A 206 10.75 -14.29 8.74
CA GLY A 206 11.06 -12.97 9.29
C GLY A 206 12.49 -12.82 9.81
N THR A 207 13.45 -12.94 8.91
CA THR A 207 14.89 -12.70 9.13
C THR A 207 15.30 -11.25 8.84
N GLY A 208 14.36 -10.36 8.49
CA GLY A 208 14.55 -8.91 8.37
C GLY A 208 14.74 -8.23 9.71
N GLY A 209 15.61 -7.22 9.77
CA GLY A 209 15.94 -6.51 11.02
C GLY A 209 16.93 -7.28 11.90
N PRO A 210 16.84 -7.14 13.24
CA PRO A 210 15.85 -6.36 13.98
C PRO A 210 16.07 -4.84 13.83
N ASN A 211 15.00 -4.06 13.97
CA ASN A 211 15.12 -2.61 14.18
C ASN A 211 15.59 -2.29 15.61
N SER A 212 15.71 -1.01 15.96
CA SER A 212 16.14 -0.56 17.30
C SER A 212 15.23 -0.99 18.45
N THR A 213 14.03 -1.51 18.17
CA THR A 213 13.09 -2.03 19.17
C THR A 213 13.03 -3.57 19.19
N GLY A 214 13.94 -4.25 18.48
CA GLY A 214 13.99 -5.72 18.45
C GLY A 214 13.00 -6.38 17.49
N ASN A 215 12.22 -5.60 16.74
CA ASN A 215 11.21 -6.15 15.84
C ASN A 215 11.85 -6.66 14.55
N THR A 216 11.52 -7.88 14.16
CA THR A 216 11.86 -8.45 12.86
C THR A 216 10.69 -8.37 11.89
N TRP A 217 10.97 -8.47 10.60
CA TRP A 217 9.97 -8.50 9.54
C TRP A 217 10.32 -9.54 8.49
N ARG A 218 9.32 -9.93 7.69
CA ARG A 218 9.54 -10.77 6.50
C ARG A 218 10.19 -9.94 5.42
N LYS A 219 11.38 -10.34 5.00
CA LYS A 219 12.07 -9.79 3.83
C LYS A 219 11.27 -10.03 2.56
N LEU A 220 11.11 -8.99 1.76
CA LEU A 220 10.87 -9.13 0.34
C LEU A 220 12.12 -9.77 -0.29
N LEU A 221 11.91 -10.77 -1.14
CA LEU A 221 12.97 -11.53 -1.78
C LEU A 221 13.39 -10.89 -3.11
N PRO A 222 14.66 -11.00 -3.55
CA PRO A 222 15.17 -10.27 -4.72
C PRO A 222 14.34 -10.46 -6.01
N GLY A 223 13.80 -11.66 -6.23
CA GLY A 223 13.02 -12.00 -7.40
C GLY A 223 11.61 -11.41 -7.40
N ALA A 224 11.21 -10.74 -6.32
CA ALA A 224 9.96 -10.01 -6.23
C ALA A 224 10.06 -8.60 -6.80
N CYS A 225 11.24 -8.01 -7.01
CA CYS A 225 11.33 -6.71 -7.67
C CYS A 225 11.10 -6.79 -9.18
N ARG A 226 10.69 -5.66 -9.76
CA ARG A 226 10.65 -5.44 -11.22
C ARG A 226 12.06 -5.47 -11.80
N GLU A 227 12.15 -5.63 -13.12
CA GLU A 227 13.43 -5.51 -13.81
C GLU A 227 14.03 -4.11 -13.62
N GLY A 228 15.33 -4.06 -13.37
CA GLY A 228 16.03 -2.80 -13.13
C GLY A 228 15.83 -2.21 -11.73
N THR A 229 15.09 -2.88 -10.84
CA THR A 229 14.97 -2.50 -9.43
C THR A 229 15.28 -3.68 -8.51
N PHE A 230 15.69 -3.39 -7.27
CA PHE A 230 16.29 -4.39 -6.38
C PHE A 230 15.89 -4.15 -4.93
N VAL A 231 15.86 -5.22 -4.13
CA VAL A 231 15.56 -5.12 -2.70
C VAL A 231 16.72 -4.46 -1.95
N GLY A 232 16.41 -3.79 -0.84
CA GLY A 232 17.43 -3.27 0.07
C GLY A 232 18.14 -4.38 0.85
N ARG A 233 19.18 -4.02 1.60
CA ARG A 233 20.01 -4.95 2.40
C ARG A 233 19.17 -5.89 3.27
N ASP A 234 18.14 -5.34 3.90
CA ASP A 234 17.32 -6.05 4.89
C ASP A 234 16.01 -6.53 4.27
N GLY A 235 15.95 -6.70 2.95
CA GLY A 235 14.77 -7.15 2.21
C GLY A 235 13.61 -6.17 2.27
N LEU A 236 13.90 -4.86 2.38
CA LEU A 236 12.89 -3.81 2.21
C LEU A 236 12.67 -3.49 0.73
N ASP A 237 11.47 -3.00 0.43
CA ASP A 237 10.99 -2.76 -0.92
C ASP A 237 11.61 -1.51 -1.57
N CYS A 238 12.87 -1.63 -1.98
CA CYS A 238 13.52 -0.62 -2.82
C CYS A 238 13.16 -0.83 -4.31
N CYS A 239 12.06 -1.52 -4.61
CA CYS A 239 11.70 -2.00 -5.94
C CYS A 239 11.10 -0.94 -6.89
N SER A 240 11.18 0.36 -6.55
CA SER A 240 10.55 1.46 -7.32
C SER A 240 11.52 2.39 -8.05
N ASN A 241 12.82 2.43 -7.69
CA ASN A 241 13.73 3.52 -8.11
C ASN A 241 13.17 4.93 -7.79
N ASN A 242 12.27 5.04 -6.82
CA ASN A 242 11.63 6.32 -6.51
C ASN A 242 12.32 6.98 -5.31
N LEU A 243 12.62 8.28 -5.40
CA LEU A 243 13.28 9.00 -4.31
C LEU A 243 12.42 9.09 -3.04
N PHE A 244 11.09 9.17 -3.15
CA PHE A 244 10.21 9.15 -1.99
C PHE A 244 10.27 7.81 -1.26
N ALA A 245 10.20 6.70 -2.01
CA ALA A 245 10.34 5.36 -1.43
C ALA A 245 11.74 5.15 -0.82
N ALA A 246 12.80 5.52 -1.54
CA ALA A 246 14.16 5.41 -1.06
C ALA A 246 14.41 6.26 0.19
N ALA A 247 13.82 7.45 0.24
CA ALA A 247 13.87 8.29 1.42
C ALA A 247 13.07 7.67 2.57
N SER A 248 11.82 7.22 2.37
CA SER A 248 11.00 6.65 3.44
C SER A 248 11.62 5.39 4.05
N LEU A 249 12.30 4.58 3.23
CA LEU A 249 12.99 3.34 3.60
C LEU A 249 14.50 3.57 3.83
N HIS A 250 14.87 4.73 4.37
CA HIS A 250 16.24 5.01 4.77
C HIS A 250 16.52 4.47 6.18
N PRO A 251 17.67 3.83 6.43
CA PRO A 251 18.86 3.74 5.56
C PRO A 251 18.89 2.60 4.54
N GLU A 252 17.90 1.73 4.52
CA GLU A 252 17.98 0.43 3.83
C GLU A 252 18.13 0.55 2.32
N CYS A 253 17.47 1.52 1.69
CA CYS A 253 17.64 1.78 0.26
C CYS A 253 18.87 2.64 -0.08
N SER A 254 19.57 3.21 0.90
CA SER A 254 20.66 4.17 0.65
C SER A 254 21.87 3.59 -0.08
N ILE A 255 22.03 2.26 -0.09
CA ILE A 255 23.10 1.57 -0.81
C ILE A 255 23.06 1.85 -2.32
N TYR A 256 21.86 1.97 -2.90
CA TYR A 256 21.68 2.31 -4.32
C TYR A 256 21.79 3.81 -4.61
N PHE A 257 22.05 4.61 -3.57
CA PHE A 257 22.22 6.06 -3.65
C PHE A 257 23.53 6.52 -2.97
N PRO A 258 24.69 6.09 -3.49
CA PRO A 258 25.98 6.48 -2.93
C PRO A 258 26.19 7.99 -3.04
N LYS A 259 27.03 8.52 -2.15
CA LYS A 259 27.45 9.92 -2.24
C LYS A 259 28.27 10.12 -3.54
N PRO A 260 28.16 11.27 -4.21
CA PRO A 260 29.07 11.62 -5.30
C PRO A 260 30.51 11.58 -4.77
N GLN A 261 31.42 10.99 -5.54
CA GLN A 261 32.85 11.01 -5.23
C GLN A 261 33.47 12.34 -5.64
#